data_AF-A0A931SW09-F1
#
_entry.id   AF-A0A931SW09-F1
#
_cell.length_a   1.000
_cell.length_b   1.000
_cell.length_c   1.000
_cell.angle_alpha   90.00
_cell.angle_beta   90.00
_cell.angle_gamma   90.00
#
_symmetry.space_group_name_H-M   'P 1'
#
loop_
_entity.id
_entity.type
_entity.pdbx_description
1 polymer ?
#
loop_
_entity_poly.entity_id
_entity_poly.type
_entity_poly.pdbx_seq_one_letter_code
_entity_poly.pdbx_strand_id
1 'polypeptide(L)'
;MVATFHSHLTVTVVAPSESDPARVEAALRLLGRMVAQVYARDMALVNSDGHGDPAWIPPEEEMMTLRRSEVRDAAQARRQAAAAIEKQVGANREMYDYNRSLVEAFWPEISEFHVAWMARVASQMALDILREEVIWYQGRPYVTIKGLIRLLNRHPQFDNYELEPASEELRKAMRVAREEEQVWLCRLWRKDRTRPAIGYGRATPEDTFVGYGRINKEEAPDQERPPSAGSGQAFRTPAVVEMAQERAIRHAAQSAFAWEFMSTLEQPASEDHGRVDPENGDVTPFLEDGSPNTVGCTASQRRCIHALARALGLPEGNVDGETGQVLEAGWRADLYRLYGKTSTMRLTVAEAREYIESLTSEHPDLEEPTAGQREAERQDLWERMRQLLQSLPRDTPRQVCAWFRREHGLEVKPEELTADRPPGRVPGYALRRLAEGLRSYQVKLAPGPDL
;
A
#
# COMPACT_ATOMS: atom_id res chain seq x y z
N MET A 1 -18.43 3.23 -1.51
CA MET A 1 -19.62 2.37 -1.44
C MET A 1 -19.17 0.92 -1.62
N VAL A 2 -19.54 -0.01 -0.76
CA VAL A 2 -19.15 -1.43 -0.91
C VAL A 2 -20.41 -2.21 -1.26
N ALA A 3 -20.42 -2.92 -2.39
CA ALA A 3 -21.52 -3.77 -2.82
C ALA A 3 -21.02 -5.22 -2.89
N THR A 4 -21.52 -6.08 -2.01
CA THR A 4 -21.13 -7.49 -1.95
C THR A 4 -22.21 -8.33 -2.61
N PHE A 5 -21.86 -9.09 -3.65
CA PHE A 5 -22.78 -10.03 -4.32
C PHE A 5 -22.56 -11.45 -3.78
N HIS A 6 -23.65 -12.21 -3.58
CA HIS A 6 -23.62 -13.60 -3.12
C HIS A 6 -23.12 -14.54 -4.22
N SER A 7 -21.80 -14.58 -4.43
CA SER A 7 -21.04 -15.66 -5.10
C SER A 7 -19.58 -15.22 -5.24
N HIS A 8 -18.74 -15.48 -4.24
CA HIS A 8 -17.26 -15.38 -4.21
C HIS A 8 -16.55 -14.14 -4.82
N LEU A 9 -17.28 -13.15 -5.34
CA LEU A 9 -16.79 -11.99 -6.05
C LEU A 9 -17.26 -10.74 -5.31
N THR A 10 -16.37 -10.21 -4.48
CA THR A 10 -16.58 -8.91 -3.83
C THR A 10 -16.11 -7.82 -4.79
N VAL A 11 -17.02 -6.97 -5.27
CA VAL A 11 -16.66 -5.83 -6.12
C VAL A 11 -16.86 -4.53 -5.35
N THR A 12 -15.75 -3.88 -5.00
CA THR A 12 -15.77 -2.64 -4.23
C THR A 12 -15.74 -1.42 -5.15
N VAL A 13 -16.77 -0.57 -5.08
CA VAL A 13 -16.87 0.67 -5.88
C VAL A 13 -16.62 1.89 -4.99
N VAL A 14 -15.38 2.37 -4.98
CA VAL A 14 -15.01 3.56 -4.18
C VAL A 14 -15.24 4.83 -5.00
N ALA A 15 -16.45 5.39 -4.90
CA ALA A 15 -16.79 6.72 -5.41
C ALA A 15 -16.53 7.79 -4.32
N PRO A 16 -15.85 8.92 -4.60
CA PRO A 16 -15.75 10.06 -3.69
C PRO A 16 -17.13 10.68 -3.38
N SER A 17 -17.26 11.37 -2.24
CA SER A 17 -18.52 11.96 -1.74
C SER A 17 -19.14 12.99 -2.68
N GLU A 18 -18.36 13.55 -3.60
CA GLU A 18 -18.79 14.54 -4.60
C GLU A 18 -19.06 13.92 -5.98
N SER A 19 -19.08 12.59 -6.09
CA SER A 19 -19.34 11.94 -7.38
C SER A 19 -20.76 12.21 -7.85
N ASP A 20 -20.88 12.69 -9.09
CA ASP A 20 -22.16 12.80 -9.80
C ASP A 20 -22.96 11.48 -9.67
N PRO A 21 -24.15 11.51 -9.03
CA PRO A 21 -25.00 10.34 -8.84
C PRO A 21 -25.29 9.58 -10.15
N ALA A 22 -25.40 10.30 -11.27
CA ALA A 22 -25.65 9.68 -12.57
C ALA A 22 -24.46 8.83 -13.06
N ARG A 23 -23.22 9.25 -12.74
CA ARG A 23 -22.01 8.48 -13.07
C ARG A 23 -21.85 7.24 -12.19
N VAL A 24 -22.18 7.36 -10.90
CA VAL A 24 -22.19 6.21 -9.98
C VAL A 24 -23.24 5.19 -10.41
N GLU A 25 -24.44 5.64 -10.81
CA GLU A 25 -25.49 4.79 -11.32
C GLU A 25 -25.09 4.10 -12.64
N ALA A 26 -24.47 4.83 -13.58
CA ALA A 26 -23.98 4.25 -14.83
C ALA A 26 -22.91 3.17 -14.60
N ALA A 27 -21.98 3.40 -13.66
CA ALA A 27 -20.95 2.42 -13.29
C ALA A 27 -21.56 1.17 -12.64
N LEU A 28 -22.53 1.33 -11.75
CA LEU A 28 -23.27 0.22 -11.15
C LEU A 28 -24.07 -0.58 -12.19
N ARG A 29 -24.70 0.10 -13.17
CA ARG A 29 -25.41 -0.56 -14.26
C ARG A 29 -24.46 -1.38 -15.15
N LEU A 30 -23.27 -0.86 -15.44
CA LEU A 30 -22.26 -1.58 -16.22
C LEU A 30 -21.77 -2.83 -15.47
N LEU A 31 -21.46 -2.69 -14.18
CA LEU A 31 -21.07 -3.79 -13.31
C LEU A 31 -22.15 -4.88 -13.22
N GLY A 32 -23.42 -4.47 -13.08
CA GLY A 32 -24.56 -5.38 -13.09
C GLY A 32 -24.65 -6.20 -14.38
N ARG A 33 -24.37 -5.59 -15.55
CA ARG A 33 -24.33 -6.31 -16.83
C ARG A 33 -23.17 -7.30 -16.91
N MET A 34 -21.98 -6.92 -16.43
CA MET A 34 -20.82 -7.80 -16.43
C MET A 34 -21.03 -9.02 -15.53
N VAL A 35 -21.57 -8.82 -14.33
CA VAL A 35 -21.90 -9.93 -13.41
C VAL A 35 -22.97 -10.83 -14.02
N ALA A 36 -24.02 -10.25 -14.64
CA ALA A 36 -25.06 -11.04 -15.31
C ALA A 36 -24.52 -11.87 -16.48
N GLN A 37 -23.54 -11.36 -17.24
CA GLN A 37 -22.88 -12.11 -18.31
C GLN A 37 -22.03 -13.27 -17.79
N VAL A 38 -21.30 -13.07 -16.69
CA VAL A 38 -20.53 -14.15 -16.03
C VAL A 38 -21.48 -15.22 -15.51
N TYR A 39 -22.55 -14.84 -14.82
CA TYR A 39 -23.54 -15.77 -14.27
C TYR A 39 -24.30 -16.54 -15.35
N ALA A 40 -24.68 -15.89 -16.45
CA ALA A 40 -25.33 -16.55 -17.58
C ALA A 40 -24.39 -17.56 -18.27
N ARG A 41 -23.09 -17.26 -18.33
CA ARG A 41 -22.07 -18.17 -18.86
C ARG A 41 -21.87 -19.39 -17.96
N ASP A 42 -21.84 -19.20 -16.64
CA ASP A 42 -21.69 -20.30 -15.67
C ASP A 42 -22.95 -21.18 -15.63
N MET A 43 -24.15 -20.60 -15.69
CA MET A 43 -25.40 -21.37 -15.78
C MET A 43 -25.53 -22.14 -17.10
N ALA A 44 -25.01 -21.60 -18.21
CA ALA A 44 -24.95 -22.32 -19.48
C ALA A 44 -24.01 -23.55 -19.43
N LEU A 45 -22.97 -23.49 -18.59
CA LEU A 45 -22.04 -24.61 -18.34
C LEU A 45 -22.64 -25.66 -17.40
N VAL A 46 -23.45 -25.26 -16.41
CA VAL A 46 -24.13 -26.19 -15.51
C VAL A 46 -25.24 -26.97 -16.24
N ASN A 47 -25.92 -26.34 -17.21
CA ASN A 47 -26.95 -27.00 -18.00
C ASN A 47 -26.42 -27.92 -19.11
N SER A 48 -25.10 -27.97 -19.36
CA SER A 48 -24.53 -28.94 -20.31
C SER A 48 -24.29 -30.33 -19.71
N ASP A 49 -24.40 -30.50 -18.39
CA ASP A 49 -24.21 -31.78 -17.70
C ASP A 49 -25.53 -32.57 -17.54
N GLY A 50 -26.16 -32.88 -18.68
CA GLY A 50 -26.64 -34.24 -18.98
C GLY A 50 -27.82 -34.90 -18.24
N HIS A 51 -28.48 -34.32 -17.25
CA HIS A 51 -29.61 -34.98 -16.56
C HIS A 51 -30.81 -34.06 -16.28
N GLY A 52 -31.48 -33.62 -17.35
CA GLY A 52 -32.81 -33.00 -17.28
C GLY A 52 -33.70 -33.53 -18.39
N ASP A 53 -34.84 -34.10 -18.02
CA ASP A 53 -35.88 -34.61 -18.93
C ASP A 53 -36.33 -33.50 -19.92
N PRO A 54 -36.17 -33.67 -21.24
CA PRO A 54 -36.26 -32.57 -22.22
C PRO A 54 -37.68 -32.07 -22.53
N ALA A 55 -38.71 -32.43 -21.75
CA ALA A 55 -40.10 -32.27 -22.16
C ALA A 55 -40.95 -31.26 -21.36
N TRP A 56 -40.40 -30.56 -20.36
CA TRP A 56 -41.17 -29.54 -19.64
C TRP A 56 -40.57 -28.14 -19.82
N ILE A 57 -40.98 -27.50 -20.92
CA ILE A 57 -40.84 -26.05 -21.09
C ILE A 57 -42.14 -25.46 -20.54
N PRO A 58 -42.12 -24.71 -19.43
CA PRO A 58 -43.31 -24.03 -18.95
C PRO A 58 -43.82 -23.10 -20.05
N PRO A 59 -45.16 -22.96 -20.22
CA PRO A 59 -45.73 -22.01 -21.16
C PRO A 59 -45.07 -20.63 -21.01
N GLU A 60 -44.87 -19.92 -22.12
CA GLU A 60 -44.15 -18.63 -22.16
C GLU A 60 -44.70 -17.60 -21.15
N GLU A 61 -46.00 -17.67 -20.86
CA GLU A 61 -46.66 -16.88 -19.82
C GLU A 61 -46.18 -17.21 -18.39
N GLU A 62 -46.01 -18.49 -18.04
CA GLU A 62 -45.50 -18.91 -16.73
C GLU A 62 -44.04 -18.48 -16.54
N MET A 63 -43.21 -18.62 -17.57
CA MET A 63 -41.82 -18.11 -17.56
C MET A 63 -41.77 -16.58 -17.40
N MET A 64 -42.67 -15.85 -18.07
CA MET A 64 -42.75 -14.40 -17.95
C MET A 64 -43.20 -13.96 -16.56
N THR A 65 -44.12 -14.69 -15.92
CA THR A 65 -44.53 -14.41 -14.54
C THR A 65 -43.46 -14.73 -13.51
N LEU A 66 -42.77 -15.87 -13.64
CA LEU A 66 -41.65 -16.25 -12.76
C LEU A 66 -40.49 -15.25 -12.87
N ARG A 67 -40.14 -14.81 -14.08
CA ARG A 67 -39.12 -13.75 -14.26
C ARG A 67 -39.56 -12.42 -13.67
N ARG A 68 -40.86 -12.08 -13.70
CA ARG A 68 -41.37 -10.84 -13.09
C ARG A 68 -41.36 -10.89 -11.57
N SER A 69 -41.66 -12.03 -10.95
CA SER A 69 -41.55 -12.19 -9.49
C SER A 69 -40.09 -12.16 -9.04
N GLU A 70 -39.19 -12.89 -9.72
CA GLU A 70 -37.76 -12.87 -9.41
C GLU A 70 -37.14 -11.47 -9.55
N VAL A 71 -37.53 -10.71 -10.58
CA VAL A 71 -37.07 -9.32 -10.76
C VAL A 71 -37.60 -8.41 -9.65
N ARG A 72 -38.85 -8.60 -9.19
CA ARG A 72 -39.42 -7.84 -8.07
C ARG A 72 -38.70 -8.17 -6.75
N ASP A 73 -38.48 -9.45 -6.48
CA ASP A 73 -37.80 -9.91 -5.27
C ASP A 73 -36.35 -9.43 -5.24
N ALA A 74 -35.64 -9.50 -6.38
CA ALA A 74 -34.30 -8.95 -6.51
C ALA A 74 -34.27 -7.43 -6.32
N ALA A 75 -35.27 -6.70 -6.85
CA ALA A 75 -35.37 -5.25 -6.64
C ALA A 75 -35.67 -4.90 -5.17
N GLN A 76 -36.51 -5.68 -4.49
CA GLN A 76 -36.80 -5.52 -3.07
C GLN A 76 -35.55 -5.83 -2.22
N ALA A 77 -34.84 -6.93 -2.50
CA ALA A 77 -33.60 -7.27 -1.84
C ALA A 77 -32.53 -6.17 -2.03
N ARG A 78 -32.42 -5.59 -3.22
CA ARG A 78 -31.53 -4.43 -3.48
C ARG A 78 -31.91 -3.20 -2.68
N ARG A 79 -33.21 -2.88 -2.57
CA ARG A 79 -33.69 -1.75 -1.74
C ARG A 79 -33.40 -1.98 -0.26
N GLN A 80 -33.62 -3.19 0.24
CA GLN A 80 -33.33 -3.55 1.62
C GLN A 80 -31.81 -3.48 1.91
N ALA A 81 -30.99 -3.99 0.99
CA ALA A 81 -29.54 -3.88 1.10
C ALA A 81 -29.06 -2.41 1.06
N ALA A 82 -29.60 -1.58 0.17
CA ALA A 82 -29.28 -0.16 0.11
C ALA A 82 -29.65 0.58 1.40
N ALA A 83 -30.85 0.34 1.95
CA ALA A 83 -31.28 0.92 3.21
C ALA A 83 -30.42 0.45 4.39
N ALA A 84 -29.99 -0.82 4.41
CA ALA A 84 -29.09 -1.33 5.42
C ALA A 84 -27.69 -0.69 5.33
N ILE A 85 -27.17 -0.48 4.11
CA ILE A 85 -25.91 0.22 3.86
C ILE A 85 -26.00 1.67 4.32
N GLU A 86 -27.06 2.39 3.96
CA GLU A 86 -27.27 3.78 4.35
C GLU A 86 -27.34 3.92 5.87
N LYS A 87 -28.08 3.04 6.55
CA LYS A 87 -28.14 2.98 8.01
C LYS A 87 -26.76 2.73 8.62
N GLN A 88 -25.98 1.81 8.05
CA GLN A 88 -24.61 1.52 8.53
C GLN A 88 -23.65 2.71 8.30
N VAL A 89 -23.78 3.41 7.16
CA VAL A 89 -22.97 4.60 6.86
C VAL A 89 -23.30 5.74 7.82
N GLY A 90 -24.59 5.95 8.12
CA GLY A 90 -25.03 6.91 9.14
C GLY A 90 -24.43 6.61 10.50
N ALA A 91 -24.54 5.36 10.98
CA ALA A 91 -23.97 4.94 12.26
C ALA A 91 -22.44 5.10 12.31
N ASN A 92 -21.73 4.79 11.21
CA ASN A 92 -20.28 4.97 11.13
C ASN A 92 -19.88 6.46 11.15
N ARG A 93 -20.70 7.34 10.56
CA ARG A 93 -20.47 8.79 10.58
C ARG A 93 -20.66 9.37 11.96
N GLU A 94 -21.75 9.02 12.64
CA GLU A 94 -22.00 9.44 14.03
C GLU A 94 -20.87 8.98 14.96
N MET A 95 -20.41 7.73 14.80
CA MET A 95 -19.28 7.21 15.58
C MET A 95 -17.96 7.90 15.24
N TYR A 96 -17.74 8.28 13.99
CA TYR A 96 -16.57 9.07 13.58
C TYR A 96 -16.60 10.47 14.21
N ASP A 97 -17.71 11.19 14.11
CA ASP A 97 -17.85 12.54 14.66
C ASP A 97 -17.72 12.51 16.20
N TYR A 98 -18.28 11.48 16.85
CA TYR A 98 -18.10 11.23 18.28
C TYR A 98 -16.63 10.99 18.64
N ASN A 99 -15.97 10.01 18.00
CA ASN A 99 -14.57 9.69 18.26
C ASN A 99 -13.64 10.89 18.00
N ARG A 100 -13.91 11.66 16.95
CA ARG A 100 -13.18 12.89 16.65
C ARG A 100 -13.30 13.90 17.80
N SER A 101 -14.53 14.18 18.26
CA SER A 101 -14.77 15.12 19.36
C SER A 101 -14.08 14.69 20.66
N LEU A 102 -13.99 13.39 20.91
CA LEU A 102 -13.28 12.85 22.07
C LEU A 102 -11.78 13.06 21.97
N VAL A 103 -11.16 12.78 20.83
CA VAL A 103 -9.72 12.97 20.71
C VAL A 103 -9.38 14.46 20.80
N GLU A 104 -10.16 15.34 20.17
CA GLU A 104 -9.98 16.80 20.29
C GLU A 104 -10.10 17.27 21.75
N ALA A 105 -10.99 16.67 22.54
CA ALA A 105 -11.18 17.03 23.94
C ALA A 105 -10.07 16.50 24.87
N PHE A 106 -9.55 15.30 24.62
CA PHE A 106 -8.61 14.62 25.53
C PHE A 106 -7.15 14.73 25.12
N TRP A 107 -6.86 15.03 23.85
CA TRP A 107 -5.51 15.15 23.30
C TRP A 107 -5.37 16.41 22.43
N PRO A 108 -5.39 17.61 23.03
CA PRO A 108 -5.27 18.87 22.29
C PRO A 108 -3.92 19.02 21.57
N GLU A 109 -2.91 18.24 21.98
CA GLU A 109 -1.57 18.23 21.40
C GLU A 109 -1.46 17.40 20.11
N ILE A 110 -2.47 16.58 19.80
CA ILE A 110 -2.48 15.75 18.60
C ILE A 110 -3.05 16.56 17.43
N SER A 111 -2.35 16.56 16.29
CA SER A 111 -2.81 17.27 15.08
C SER A 111 -4.19 16.77 14.60
N GLU A 112 -5.00 17.66 14.00
CA GLU A 112 -6.33 17.32 13.47
C GLU A 112 -6.27 16.12 12.49
N PHE A 113 -5.19 16.03 11.72
CA PHE A 113 -4.94 14.91 10.83
C PHE A 113 -4.80 13.58 11.58
N HIS A 114 -4.00 13.54 12.65
CA HIS A 114 -3.83 12.34 13.48
C HIS A 114 -5.14 11.95 14.17
N VAL A 115 -5.89 12.94 14.67
CA VAL A 115 -7.22 12.74 15.25
C VAL A 115 -8.17 12.07 14.25
N ALA A 116 -8.26 12.60 13.03
CA ALA A 116 -9.12 12.05 11.98
C ALA A 116 -8.74 10.61 11.64
N TRP A 117 -7.44 10.28 11.62
CA TRP A 117 -6.97 8.92 11.38
C TRP A 117 -7.32 7.96 12.51
N MET A 118 -7.13 8.36 13.77
CA MET A 118 -7.52 7.55 14.93
C MET A 118 -9.02 7.32 14.96
N ALA A 119 -9.82 8.37 14.79
CA ALA A 119 -11.28 8.30 14.73
C ALA A 119 -11.74 7.36 13.62
N ARG A 120 -11.09 7.40 12.44
CA ARG A 120 -11.39 6.48 11.34
C ARG A 120 -11.09 5.02 11.70
N VAL A 121 -9.92 4.71 12.24
CA VAL A 121 -9.56 3.34 12.62
C VAL A 121 -10.48 2.83 13.73
N ALA A 122 -10.72 3.65 14.75
CA ALA A 122 -11.63 3.33 15.84
C ALA A 122 -13.05 3.03 15.32
N SER A 123 -13.59 3.88 14.44
CA SER A 123 -14.91 3.67 13.87
C SER A 123 -14.99 2.44 12.95
N GLN A 124 -13.96 2.17 12.15
CA GLN A 124 -13.94 0.99 11.27
C GLN A 124 -13.91 -0.33 12.05
N MET A 125 -13.23 -0.34 13.19
CA MET A 125 -13.07 -1.53 14.03
C MET A 125 -14.07 -1.57 15.21
N ALA A 126 -14.93 -0.55 15.31
CA ALA A 126 -15.80 -0.31 16.46
C ALA A 126 -15.05 -0.37 17.81
N LEU A 127 -13.87 0.24 17.84
CA LEU A 127 -13.01 0.42 19.01
C LEU A 127 -13.23 1.79 19.66
N ASP A 128 -12.82 1.90 20.91
CA ASP A 128 -13.00 3.07 21.77
C ASP A 128 -11.65 3.72 22.11
N ILE A 129 -11.47 4.96 21.67
CA ILE A 129 -10.22 5.70 21.86
C ILE A 129 -10.02 6.08 23.34
N LEU A 130 -11.10 6.36 24.09
CA LEU A 130 -11.01 6.72 25.52
C LEU A 130 -10.59 5.54 26.37
N ARG A 131 -10.88 4.31 25.92
CA ARG A 131 -10.42 3.08 26.56
C ARG A 131 -9.00 2.69 26.14
N GLU A 132 -8.33 3.56 25.39
CA GLU A 132 -7.01 3.32 24.82
C GLU A 132 -6.99 2.06 23.96
N GLU A 133 -8.10 1.72 23.28
CA GLU A 133 -8.13 0.57 22.36
C GLU A 133 -7.41 0.89 21.04
N VAL A 134 -7.27 2.19 20.75
CA VAL A 134 -6.47 2.75 19.65
C VAL A 134 -5.67 3.92 20.22
N ILE A 135 -4.36 3.93 19.97
CA ILE A 135 -3.46 5.03 20.37
C ILE A 135 -2.68 5.53 19.15
N TRP A 136 -2.11 6.73 19.24
CA TRP A 136 -1.13 7.19 18.26
C TRP A 136 0.27 6.70 18.64
N TYR A 137 0.91 5.90 17.80
CA TYR A 137 2.24 5.37 18.06
C TYR A 137 3.10 5.42 16.79
N GLN A 138 4.29 6.04 16.88
CA GLN A 138 5.25 6.15 15.77
C GLN A 138 4.64 6.68 14.45
N GLY A 139 3.82 7.73 14.56
CA GLY A 139 3.21 8.37 13.40
C GLY A 139 2.01 7.63 12.79
N ARG A 140 1.45 6.63 13.48
CA ARG A 140 0.30 5.84 13.00
C ARG A 140 -0.69 5.52 14.11
N PRO A 141 -1.97 5.32 13.78
CA PRO A 141 -2.91 4.73 14.72
C PRO A 141 -2.54 3.25 14.95
N TYR A 142 -2.36 2.89 16.21
CA TYR A 142 -1.98 1.55 16.65
C TYR A 142 -3.11 0.96 17.49
N VAL A 143 -3.57 -0.24 17.12
CA VAL A 143 -4.53 -1.00 17.91
C VAL A 143 -3.80 -1.62 19.09
N THR A 144 -4.17 -1.21 20.30
CA THR A 144 -3.55 -1.74 21.51
C THR A 144 -4.02 -3.16 21.78
N ILE A 145 -3.41 -3.83 22.77
CA ILE A 145 -3.88 -5.15 23.17
C ILE A 145 -5.29 -5.11 23.76
N LYS A 146 -5.69 -4.01 24.42
CA LYS A 146 -7.09 -3.81 24.86
C LYS A 146 -8.04 -3.86 23.67
N GLY A 147 -7.71 -3.14 22.59
CA GLY A 147 -8.48 -3.17 21.34
C GLY A 147 -8.48 -4.56 20.70
N LEU A 148 -7.33 -5.23 20.66
CA LEU A 148 -7.19 -6.57 20.13
C LEU A 148 -8.07 -7.60 20.86
N ILE A 149 -8.06 -7.58 22.20
CA ILE A 149 -8.88 -8.48 23.02
C ILE A 149 -10.36 -8.23 22.78
N ARG A 150 -10.79 -6.96 22.64
CA ARG A 150 -12.18 -6.65 22.28
C ARG A 150 -12.56 -7.20 20.91
N LEU A 151 -11.67 -7.12 19.93
CA LEU A 151 -11.89 -7.71 18.60
C LEU A 151 -11.98 -9.23 18.65
N LEU A 152 -11.11 -9.88 19.44
CA LEU A 152 -11.16 -11.33 19.68
C LEU A 152 -12.52 -11.72 20.29
N ASN A 153 -12.95 -11.04 21.35
CA ASN A 153 -14.22 -11.34 22.03
C ASN A 153 -15.45 -11.20 21.13
N ARG A 154 -15.38 -10.39 20.07
CA ARG A 154 -16.45 -10.26 19.07
C ARG A 154 -16.38 -11.33 17.98
N HIS A 155 -15.24 -11.99 17.81
CA HIS A 155 -15.05 -12.96 16.75
C HIS A 155 -15.79 -14.27 17.10
N PRO A 156 -16.69 -14.78 16.25
CA PRO A 156 -17.56 -15.92 16.61
C PRO A 156 -16.80 -17.20 16.91
N GLN A 157 -15.66 -17.40 16.25
CA GLN A 157 -14.80 -18.57 16.42
C GLN A 157 -13.82 -18.44 17.60
N PHE A 158 -13.69 -17.27 18.21
CA PHE A 158 -12.84 -17.12 19.39
C PHE A 158 -13.52 -17.78 20.60
N ASP A 159 -12.73 -18.49 21.41
CA ASP A 159 -13.19 -19.15 22.63
C ASP A 159 -12.59 -18.47 23.87
N ASN A 160 -11.28 -18.67 24.09
CA ASN A 160 -10.52 -18.04 25.15
C ASN A 160 -9.03 -17.93 24.78
N TYR A 161 -8.23 -17.35 25.67
CA TYR A 161 -6.78 -17.45 25.64
C TYR A 161 -6.24 -17.71 27.05
N GLU A 162 -5.10 -18.39 27.11
CA GLU A 162 -4.39 -18.71 28.34
C GLU A 162 -2.98 -18.13 28.26
N LEU A 163 -2.53 -17.48 29.33
CA LEU A 163 -1.20 -16.91 29.44
C LEU A 163 -0.40 -17.65 30.50
N GLU A 164 0.80 -18.07 30.14
CA GLU A 164 1.74 -18.71 31.05
C GLU A 164 3.14 -18.12 30.86
N PRO A 165 3.92 -17.94 31.95
CA PRO A 165 5.33 -17.67 31.81
C PRO A 165 6.02 -18.87 31.16
N ALA A 166 6.99 -18.62 30.28
CA ALA A 166 7.73 -19.68 29.61
C ALA A 166 8.53 -20.51 30.62
N SER A 167 8.44 -21.84 30.52
CA SER A 167 9.24 -22.78 31.32
C SER A 167 10.74 -22.60 31.05
N GLU A 168 11.59 -23.06 31.98
CA GLU A 168 13.05 -22.99 31.82
C GLU A 168 13.54 -23.69 30.55
N GLU A 169 12.96 -24.85 30.22
CA GLU A 169 13.25 -25.59 28.99
C GLU A 169 12.93 -24.77 27.75
N LEU A 170 11.78 -24.09 27.74
CA LEU A 170 11.36 -23.24 26.64
C LEU A 170 12.24 -22.00 26.51
N ARG A 171 12.60 -21.36 27.64
CA ARG A 171 13.55 -20.23 27.65
C ARG A 171 14.91 -20.64 27.08
N LYS A 172 15.39 -21.83 27.44
CA LYS A 172 16.61 -22.42 26.88
C LYS A 172 16.49 -22.69 25.38
N ALA A 173 15.35 -23.23 24.93
CA ALA A 173 15.09 -23.48 23.51
C ALA A 173 15.05 -22.18 22.68
N MET A 174 14.49 -21.10 23.23
CA MET A 174 14.42 -19.78 22.60
C MET A 174 15.73 -18.98 22.69
N ARG A 175 16.80 -19.55 23.27
CA ARG A 175 18.11 -18.90 23.45
C ARG A 175 18.02 -17.55 24.18
N VAL A 176 17.16 -17.49 25.19
CA VAL A 176 17.04 -16.33 26.08
C VAL A 176 18.34 -16.20 26.86
N ALA A 177 19.13 -15.17 26.53
CA ALA A 177 20.50 -15.04 27.01
C ALA A 177 20.59 -14.42 28.41
N ARG A 178 19.60 -13.59 28.80
CA ARG A 178 19.63 -12.84 30.04
C ARG A 178 18.48 -13.24 30.97
N GLU A 179 18.76 -13.26 32.27
CA GLU A 179 17.77 -13.64 33.30
C GLU A 179 16.63 -12.62 33.43
N GLU A 180 16.91 -11.34 33.17
CA GLU A 180 15.93 -10.25 33.24
C GLU A 180 14.87 -10.28 32.13
N GLU A 181 15.11 -11.01 31.04
CA GLU A 181 14.16 -11.09 29.93
C GLU A 181 12.91 -11.87 30.31
N GLN A 182 11.75 -11.25 30.12
CA GLN A 182 10.46 -11.89 30.33
C GLN A 182 10.04 -12.59 29.05
N VAL A 183 9.68 -13.87 29.16
CA VAL A 183 9.14 -14.65 28.06
C VAL A 183 7.83 -15.27 28.50
N TRP A 184 6.79 -15.01 27.71
CA TRP A 184 5.44 -15.47 27.94
C TRP A 184 4.93 -16.27 26.75
N LEU A 185 4.13 -17.27 27.05
CA LEU A 185 3.44 -18.12 26.11
C LEU A 185 1.96 -17.81 26.21
N CYS A 186 1.32 -17.59 25.05
CA CYS A 186 -0.11 -17.45 24.93
C CYS A 186 -0.66 -18.63 24.12
N ARG A 187 -1.61 -19.38 24.69
CA ARG A 187 -2.41 -20.37 23.96
C ARG A 187 -3.76 -19.76 23.65
N LEU A 188 -4.03 -19.51 22.38
CA LEU A 188 -5.30 -18.96 21.93
C LEU A 188 -6.16 -20.07 21.33
N TRP A 189 -7.35 -20.26 21.88
CA TRP A 189 -8.27 -21.30 21.46
C TRP A 189 -9.33 -20.75 20.52
N ARG A 190 -9.61 -21.54 19.48
CA ARG A 190 -10.72 -21.31 18.55
C ARG A 190 -11.71 -22.46 18.66
N LYS A 191 -13.00 -22.15 18.62
CA LYS A 191 -14.09 -23.14 18.69
C LYS A 191 -14.06 -24.14 17.54
N ASP A 192 -13.50 -23.75 16.39
CA ASP A 192 -13.42 -24.58 15.18
C ASP A 192 -12.10 -25.34 15.04
N ARG A 193 -11.22 -25.32 16.07
CA ARG A 193 -9.94 -26.04 16.06
C ARG A 193 -9.75 -26.82 17.35
N THR A 194 -9.11 -27.99 17.25
CA THR A 194 -8.80 -28.86 18.40
C THR A 194 -7.50 -28.51 19.11
N ARG A 195 -6.64 -27.70 18.47
CA ARG A 195 -5.35 -27.27 19.01
C ARG A 195 -5.30 -25.75 19.06
N PRO A 196 -4.75 -25.15 20.13
CA PRO A 196 -4.63 -23.72 20.23
C PRO A 196 -3.55 -23.21 19.28
N ALA A 197 -3.69 -21.96 18.83
CA ALA A 197 -2.57 -21.23 18.27
C ALA A 197 -1.65 -20.79 19.41
N ILE A 198 -0.34 -20.94 19.21
CA ILE A 198 0.65 -20.61 20.23
C ILE A 198 1.42 -19.38 19.78
N GLY A 199 1.42 -18.35 20.62
CA GLY A 199 2.21 -17.14 20.45
C GLY A 199 3.22 -17.00 21.58
N TYR A 200 4.42 -16.54 21.24
CA TYR A 200 5.47 -16.25 22.23
C TYR A 200 5.72 -14.76 22.25
N GLY A 201 5.75 -14.18 23.44
CA GLY A 201 6.13 -12.79 23.64
C GLY A 201 7.40 -12.72 24.47
N ARG A 202 8.37 -11.94 24.00
CA ARG A 202 9.62 -11.65 24.71
C ARG A 202 9.68 -10.15 24.93
N ALA A 203 10.06 -9.72 26.13
CA ALA A 203 10.36 -8.33 26.42
C ALA A 203 11.56 -8.24 27.35
N THR A 204 12.42 -7.24 27.11
CA THR A 204 13.54 -6.92 27.99
C THR A 204 13.23 -5.63 28.77
N PRO A 205 13.92 -5.36 29.90
CA PRO A 205 13.78 -4.08 30.59
C PRO A 205 13.98 -2.88 29.66
N GLU A 206 14.93 -2.96 28.72
CA GLU A 206 15.20 -1.91 27.74
C GLU A 206 14.02 -1.63 26.80
N ASP A 207 13.19 -2.63 26.49
CA ASP A 207 11.99 -2.45 25.66
C ASP A 207 10.96 -1.52 26.33
N THR A 208 10.92 -1.49 27.67
CA THR A 208 9.98 -0.63 28.41
C THR A 208 10.40 0.84 28.49
N PHE A 209 11.65 1.16 28.15
CA PHE A 209 12.15 2.54 28.17
C PHE A 209 11.87 3.32 26.88
N VAL A 210 11.37 2.67 25.81
CA VAL A 210 11.25 3.26 24.46
C VAL A 210 10.17 4.36 24.34
N GLY A 211 9.43 4.68 25.40
CA GLY A 211 8.41 5.75 25.40
C GLY A 211 8.82 7.07 26.08
N TYR A 212 9.84 7.05 26.95
CA TYR A 212 10.43 8.28 27.46
C TYR A 212 11.57 8.60 26.52
N GLY A 213 11.41 9.67 25.73
CA GLY A 213 12.35 10.01 24.66
C GLY A 213 13.80 9.75 25.06
N ARG A 214 14.57 9.17 24.15
CA ARG A 214 16.03 9.34 24.17
C ARG A 214 16.29 10.83 24.12
N ILE A 215 16.21 11.50 25.27
CA ILE A 215 16.83 12.80 25.48
C ILE A 215 18.28 12.54 25.09
N ASN A 216 18.72 13.28 24.08
CA ASN A 216 20.03 13.16 23.49
C ASN A 216 21.06 12.92 24.60
N LYS A 217 21.74 11.78 24.54
CA LYS A 217 22.82 11.44 25.49
C LYS A 217 23.95 12.49 25.51
N GLU A 218 23.94 13.41 24.57
CA GLU A 218 24.95 14.44 24.35
C GLU A 218 24.58 15.80 24.96
N GLU A 219 23.32 16.03 25.38
CA GLU A 219 22.86 17.36 25.84
C GLU A 219 22.52 17.44 27.34
N ALA A 220 22.63 16.35 28.10
CA ALA A 220 22.48 16.39 29.56
C ALA A 220 23.86 16.56 30.23
N PRO A 221 24.24 17.77 30.68
CA PRO A 221 25.49 17.98 31.41
C PRO A 221 25.38 17.32 32.78
N ASP A 222 26.12 16.22 33.00
CA ASP A 222 26.48 15.59 34.29
C ASP A 222 25.41 15.44 35.38
N GLN A 223 24.12 15.62 35.07
CA GLN A 223 23.03 15.35 36.00
C GLN A 223 22.88 13.83 36.11
N GLU A 224 23.53 13.31 37.14
CA GLU A 224 23.23 12.09 37.87
C GLU A 224 22.51 11.05 37.02
N ARG A 225 23.30 10.24 36.30
CA ARG A 225 22.82 8.90 35.94
C ARG A 225 22.15 8.33 37.19
N PRO A 226 20.86 7.95 37.15
CA PRO A 226 20.26 7.26 38.27
C PRO A 226 21.21 6.11 38.61
N PRO A 227 21.62 5.97 39.88
CA PRO A 227 22.68 5.06 40.28
C PRO A 227 22.41 3.73 39.62
N SER A 228 23.36 3.25 38.81
CA SER A 228 23.30 1.94 38.16
C SER A 228 22.85 0.94 39.21
N ALA A 229 21.58 0.57 39.14
CA ALA A 229 20.88 -0.02 40.26
C ALA A 229 21.62 -1.30 40.67
N GLY A 230 22.31 -1.21 41.80
CA GLY A 230 22.96 -2.34 42.42
C GLY A 230 21.92 -3.42 42.71
N SER A 231 22.30 -4.66 42.42
CA SER A 231 21.68 -5.90 42.90
C SER A 231 20.19 -6.13 42.56
N GLY A 232 19.95 -6.74 41.40
CA GLY A 232 19.33 -8.08 41.32
C GLY A 232 17.84 -8.30 41.65
N GLN A 233 17.10 -7.33 42.19
CA GLN A 233 15.72 -7.57 42.63
C GLN A 233 14.65 -6.61 42.10
N ALA A 234 15.03 -5.51 41.44
CA ALA A 234 14.09 -4.45 41.05
C ALA A 234 13.58 -4.51 39.59
N PHE A 235 14.10 -5.40 38.74
CA PHE A 235 13.78 -5.42 37.29
C PHE A 235 12.65 -6.37 36.88
N ARG A 236 11.83 -6.85 37.82
CA ARG A 236 10.49 -7.37 37.49
C ARG A 236 9.49 -6.21 37.49
N THR A 237 9.74 -5.18 36.69
CA THR A 237 8.74 -4.12 36.54
C THR A 237 7.50 -4.73 35.89
N PRO A 238 6.30 -4.52 36.48
CA PRO A 238 5.04 -5.03 35.92
C PRO A 238 4.88 -4.74 34.41
N ALA A 239 5.45 -3.62 33.94
CA ALA A 239 5.46 -3.22 32.54
C ALA A 239 6.19 -4.21 31.59
N VAL A 240 7.32 -4.81 31.99
CA VAL A 240 8.06 -5.76 31.11
C VAL A 240 7.25 -7.05 30.99
N VAL A 241 6.64 -7.47 32.09
CA VAL A 241 5.75 -8.65 32.13
C VAL A 241 4.53 -8.41 31.25
N GLU A 242 3.87 -7.26 31.41
CA GLU A 242 2.71 -6.86 30.62
C GLU A 242 3.07 -6.81 29.13
N MET A 243 4.16 -6.14 28.75
CA MET A 243 4.60 -6.08 27.35
C MET A 243 4.92 -7.46 26.75
N ALA A 244 5.53 -8.36 27.53
CA ALA A 244 5.76 -9.73 27.07
C ALA A 244 4.44 -10.50 26.88
N GLN A 245 3.48 -10.37 27.80
CA GLN A 245 2.14 -10.95 27.66
C GLN A 245 1.42 -10.41 26.43
N GLU A 246 1.45 -9.09 26.25
CA GLU A 246 0.86 -8.37 25.12
C GLU A 246 1.39 -8.88 23.77
N ARG A 247 2.71 -9.00 23.63
CA ARG A 247 3.37 -9.57 22.45
C ARG A 247 2.95 -11.03 22.23
N ALA A 248 2.83 -11.82 23.30
CA ALA A 248 2.41 -13.23 23.21
C ALA A 248 0.98 -13.37 22.68
N ILE A 249 0.02 -12.58 23.22
CA ILE A 249 -1.37 -12.55 22.73
C ILE A 249 -1.39 -12.16 21.25
N ARG A 250 -0.67 -11.10 20.87
CA ARG A 250 -0.62 -10.61 19.50
C ARG A 250 -0.15 -11.68 18.52
N HIS A 251 0.97 -12.34 18.80
CA HIS A 251 1.49 -13.39 17.95
C HIS A 251 0.56 -14.62 17.88
N ALA A 252 -0.07 -14.99 19.00
CA ALA A 252 -1.05 -16.08 19.02
C ALA A 252 -2.26 -15.75 18.14
N ALA A 253 -2.75 -14.52 18.23
CA ALA A 253 -3.90 -14.05 17.46
C ALA A 253 -3.60 -13.92 15.96
N GLN A 254 -2.43 -13.40 15.59
CA GLN A 254 -1.95 -13.36 14.19
C GLN A 254 -1.81 -14.77 13.59
N SER A 255 -1.41 -15.75 14.40
CA SER A 255 -1.31 -17.15 13.97
C SER A 255 -2.68 -17.83 13.88
N ALA A 256 -3.62 -17.43 14.73
CA ALA A 256 -4.95 -18.00 14.80
C ALA A 256 -5.88 -17.46 13.73
N PHE A 257 -5.88 -16.15 13.48
CA PHE A 257 -6.84 -15.46 12.61
C PHE A 257 -6.12 -14.85 11.42
N ALA A 258 -6.65 -15.09 10.22
CA ALA A 258 -6.17 -14.43 9.00
C ALA A 258 -6.65 -12.97 9.00
N TRP A 259 -6.05 -12.14 9.84
CA TRP A 259 -6.33 -10.71 9.88
C TRP A 259 -5.48 -9.98 8.85
N GLU A 260 -5.87 -10.13 7.58
CA GLU A 260 -5.34 -9.31 6.50
C GLU A 260 -5.43 -7.81 6.85
N PHE A 261 -6.47 -7.41 7.58
CA PHE A 261 -6.69 -6.03 8.01
C PHE A 261 -5.68 -5.51 9.06
N MET A 262 -5.25 -6.35 10.01
CA MET A 262 -4.22 -5.94 11.00
C MET A 262 -2.87 -5.74 10.31
N SER A 263 -2.54 -6.61 9.35
CA SER A 263 -1.29 -6.50 8.59
C SER A 263 -1.20 -5.20 7.79
N THR A 264 -2.33 -4.65 7.32
CA THR A 264 -2.35 -3.35 6.62
C THR A 264 -2.19 -2.14 7.54
N LEU A 265 -2.52 -2.26 8.83
CA LEU A 265 -2.33 -1.19 9.81
C LEU A 265 -0.93 -1.25 10.46
N GLU A 266 -0.33 -2.43 10.56
CA GLU A 266 0.91 -2.68 11.30
C GLU A 266 2.18 -2.71 10.42
N GLN A 267 2.10 -2.45 9.11
CA GLN A 267 3.34 -2.28 8.34
C GLN A 267 4.17 -1.17 9.00
N PRO A 268 5.46 -1.40 9.33
CA PRO A 268 6.29 -0.34 9.89
C PRO A 268 6.31 0.82 8.92
N ALA A 269 6.30 2.04 9.46
CA ALA A 269 6.75 3.16 8.66
C ALA A 269 8.18 2.86 8.22
N SER A 270 8.43 2.85 6.92
CA SER A 270 9.71 3.40 6.47
C SER A 270 9.86 4.74 7.17
N GLU A 271 10.98 4.97 7.87
CA GLU A 271 11.29 6.02 8.86
C GLU A 271 11.16 7.47 8.34
N ASP A 272 10.02 7.82 7.76
CA ASP A 272 9.87 8.96 6.86
C ASP A 272 8.68 9.83 7.32
N HIS A 273 8.61 10.07 8.63
CA HIS A 273 7.62 10.94 9.25
C HIS A 273 8.36 12.04 10.01
N GLY A 274 8.22 13.27 9.53
CA GLY A 274 8.98 14.44 9.96
C GLY A 274 8.84 14.86 11.41
N ARG A 275 9.78 15.70 11.83
CA ARG A 275 9.79 16.39 13.12
C ARG A 275 8.90 17.63 13.01
N VAL A 276 8.10 17.90 14.03
CA VAL A 276 7.30 19.14 14.09
C VAL A 276 8.19 20.26 14.62
N ASP A 277 8.32 21.35 13.87
CA ASP A 277 9.01 22.57 14.27
C ASP A 277 8.27 23.20 15.45
N PRO A 278 8.89 23.31 16.65
CA PRO A 278 8.23 23.81 17.85
C PRO A 278 7.92 25.31 17.82
N GLU A 279 8.52 26.11 16.92
CA GLU A 279 8.19 27.54 16.80
C GLU A 279 6.98 27.79 15.89
N ASN A 280 6.73 26.92 14.92
CA ASN A 280 5.79 27.20 13.82
C ASN A 280 4.67 26.15 13.68
N GLY A 281 4.79 24.98 14.33
CA GLY A 281 3.82 23.88 14.22
C GLY A 281 3.92 23.08 12.92
N ASP A 282 4.88 23.37 12.05
CA ASP A 282 5.06 22.72 10.76
C ASP A 282 5.82 21.40 10.88
N VAL A 283 5.29 20.34 10.27
CA VAL A 283 5.94 19.02 10.22
C VAL A 283 6.99 19.03 9.10
N THR A 284 8.26 19.20 9.45
CA THR A 284 9.39 19.09 8.51
C THR A 284 9.94 17.66 8.48
N PRO A 285 9.90 16.94 7.34
CA PRO A 285 10.51 15.61 7.20
C PRO A 285 12.00 15.62 7.59
N PHE A 286 12.44 14.57 8.30
CA PHE A 286 13.85 14.37 8.66
C PHE A 286 14.63 14.17 7.36
N LEU A 287 15.54 15.10 7.04
CA LEU A 287 16.47 14.98 5.93
C LEU A 287 17.83 14.55 6.51
N GLU A 288 18.14 13.26 6.46
CA GLU A 288 19.55 12.84 6.40
C GLU A 288 19.99 12.92 4.93
N ASP A 289 21.11 13.58 4.72
CA ASP A 289 21.60 14.07 3.43
C ASP A 289 21.65 13.01 2.32
N GLY A 290 21.01 13.33 1.19
CA GLY A 290 21.27 12.63 -0.06
C GLY A 290 20.50 13.08 -1.31
N SER A 291 19.24 13.54 -1.20
CA SER A 291 18.54 14.16 -2.35
C SER A 291 17.27 14.93 -1.94
N PRO A 292 17.05 16.20 -2.35
CA PRO A 292 16.13 17.09 -1.63
C PRO A 292 14.64 17.04 -1.99
N ASN A 293 14.15 16.23 -2.95
CA ASN A 293 12.85 16.55 -3.60
C ASN A 293 11.79 15.46 -3.78
N THR A 294 11.92 14.26 -3.21
CA THR A 294 10.90 13.22 -3.46
C THR A 294 9.81 13.15 -2.38
N VAL A 295 8.71 13.89 -2.61
CA VAL A 295 7.45 13.70 -1.89
C VAL A 295 6.94 12.27 -2.15
N GLY A 296 6.71 11.49 -1.09
CA GLY A 296 6.33 10.09 -1.23
C GLY A 296 4.96 9.90 -1.91
N CYS A 297 4.88 9.07 -2.96
CA CYS A 297 3.63 8.64 -3.59
C CYS A 297 3.32 7.16 -3.35
N THR A 298 2.04 6.77 -3.44
CA THR A 298 1.67 5.34 -3.50
C THR A 298 2.09 4.72 -4.84
N ALA A 299 2.27 3.40 -4.90
CA ALA A 299 2.61 2.70 -6.14
C ALA A 299 1.56 2.88 -7.25
N SER A 300 0.28 3.06 -6.89
CA SER A 300 -0.77 3.35 -7.87
C SER A 300 -0.67 4.77 -8.42
N GLN A 301 -0.46 5.77 -7.55
CA GLN A 301 -0.27 7.16 -7.97
C GLN A 301 0.98 7.32 -8.84
N ARG A 302 2.10 6.70 -8.46
CA ARG A 302 3.30 6.65 -9.32
C ARG A 302 2.97 6.06 -10.69
N ARG A 303 2.29 4.91 -10.74
CA ARG A 303 1.89 4.30 -12.02
C ARG A 303 0.99 5.22 -12.86
N CYS A 304 0.06 5.95 -12.25
CA CYS A 304 -0.79 6.92 -12.94
C CYS A 304 0.01 8.11 -13.47
N ILE A 305 0.88 8.71 -12.65
CA ILE A 305 1.76 9.82 -13.05
C ILE A 305 2.69 9.39 -14.18
N HIS A 306 3.29 8.19 -14.11
CA HIS A 306 4.13 7.64 -15.18
C HIS A 306 3.35 7.23 -16.44
N ALA A 307 2.11 6.76 -16.31
CA ALA A 307 1.26 6.45 -17.47
C ALA A 307 0.83 7.73 -18.19
N LEU A 308 0.49 8.77 -17.42
CA LEU A 308 0.15 10.10 -17.91
C LEU A 308 1.34 10.75 -18.63
N ALA A 309 2.52 10.75 -18.00
CA ALA A 309 3.75 11.26 -18.60
C ALA A 309 4.08 10.60 -19.94
N ARG A 310 3.93 9.27 -20.02
CA ARG A 310 4.13 8.51 -21.25
C ARG A 310 3.09 8.80 -22.32
N ALA A 311 1.82 8.94 -21.95
CA ALA A 311 0.74 9.26 -22.89
C ALA A 311 0.90 10.65 -23.51
N LEU A 312 1.57 11.56 -22.81
CA LEU A 312 1.75 12.96 -23.19
C LEU A 312 3.17 13.27 -23.71
N GLY A 313 4.01 12.24 -23.88
CA GLY A 313 5.38 12.42 -24.39
C GLY A 313 6.32 13.20 -23.47
N LEU A 314 5.97 13.40 -22.20
CA LEU A 314 6.80 14.15 -21.25
C LEU A 314 8.07 13.35 -20.92
N PRO A 315 9.26 13.99 -20.91
CA PRO A 315 10.50 13.31 -20.63
C PRO A 315 10.50 12.76 -19.20
N GLU A 316 10.94 11.50 -19.04
CA GLU A 316 10.96 10.83 -17.74
C GLU A 316 12.11 11.29 -16.80
N GLY A 317 12.67 12.47 -17.04
CA GLY A 317 13.80 13.06 -16.32
C GLY A 317 14.93 13.45 -17.30
N ASN A 318 15.68 14.49 -16.95
CA ASN A 318 16.94 14.81 -17.63
C ASN A 318 18.07 14.19 -16.80
N VAL A 319 18.94 13.42 -17.42
CA VAL A 319 20.17 12.96 -16.76
C VAL A 319 21.16 14.10 -16.83
N ASP A 320 21.58 14.62 -15.68
CA ASP A 320 22.69 15.56 -15.60
C ASP A 320 23.93 14.89 -16.19
N GLY A 321 24.51 15.53 -17.21
CA GLY A 321 25.62 14.99 -17.98
C GLY A 321 26.93 14.87 -17.20
N GLU A 322 27.11 15.64 -16.12
CA GLU A 322 28.33 15.62 -15.30
C GLU A 322 28.22 14.66 -14.12
N THR A 323 27.06 14.63 -13.45
CA THR A 323 26.87 13.83 -12.23
C THR A 323 26.22 12.47 -12.49
N GLY A 324 25.61 12.28 -13.67
CA GLY A 324 24.83 11.09 -14.00
C GLY A 324 23.53 10.96 -13.19
N GLN A 325 23.16 11.97 -12.40
CA GLN A 325 21.93 11.95 -11.62
C GLN A 325 20.72 12.27 -12.51
N VAL A 326 19.64 11.52 -12.32
CA VAL A 326 18.36 11.79 -12.97
C VAL A 326 17.73 12.99 -12.26
N LEU A 327 17.79 14.16 -12.87
CA LEU A 327 17.03 15.33 -12.43
C LEU A 327 15.54 15.05 -12.68
N GLU A 328 14.75 15.02 -11.61
CA GLU A 328 13.30 15.01 -11.74
C GLU A 328 12.87 16.26 -12.50
N ALA A 329 12.17 16.07 -13.62
CA ALA A 329 11.57 17.18 -14.35
C ALA A 329 10.60 17.94 -13.42
N GLY A 330 10.66 19.28 -13.38
CA GLY A 330 9.92 20.10 -12.41
C GLY A 330 8.42 19.75 -12.30
N TRP A 331 7.78 19.41 -13.42
CA TRP A 331 6.39 18.97 -13.46
C TRP A 331 6.10 17.69 -12.63
N ARG A 332 7.09 16.79 -12.44
CA ARG A 332 6.95 15.63 -11.55
C ARG A 332 6.91 16.05 -10.10
N ALA A 333 7.84 16.92 -9.70
CA ALA A 333 7.87 17.44 -8.33
C ALA A 333 6.56 18.15 -8.01
N ASP A 334 6.01 18.90 -8.97
CA ASP A 334 4.73 19.58 -8.80
C ASP A 334 3.53 18.63 -8.77
N LEU A 335 3.48 17.60 -9.63
CA LEU A 335 2.44 16.56 -9.55
C LEU A 335 2.56 15.73 -8.27
N TYR A 336 3.77 15.45 -7.79
CA TYR A 336 4.00 14.75 -6.53
C TYR A 336 3.65 15.62 -5.33
N ARG A 337 3.86 16.95 -5.40
CA ARG A 337 3.41 17.90 -4.38
C ARG A 337 1.89 18.01 -4.35
N LEU A 338 1.25 18.13 -5.50
CA LEU A 338 -0.21 18.30 -5.62
C LEU A 338 -0.98 17.01 -5.34
N TYR A 339 -0.44 15.84 -5.67
CA TYR A 339 -1.16 14.56 -5.64
C TYR A 339 -0.40 13.44 -4.88
N GLY A 340 0.57 13.82 -4.05
CA GLY A 340 1.40 12.95 -3.20
C GLY A 340 0.61 12.21 -2.11
N LYS A 341 1.29 11.39 -1.30
CA LYS A 341 0.67 10.66 -0.17
C LYS A 341 -0.02 11.57 0.85
N THR A 342 0.41 12.82 0.95
CA THR A 342 -0.15 13.84 1.84
C THR A 342 -1.34 14.58 1.24
N SER A 343 -1.58 14.47 -0.07
CA SER A 343 -2.70 15.12 -0.73
C SER A 343 -3.99 14.32 -0.59
N THR A 344 -5.06 14.99 -0.18
CA THR A 344 -6.44 14.45 -0.18
C THR A 344 -7.03 14.37 -1.59
N MET A 345 -6.41 15.03 -2.58
CA MET A 345 -6.87 15.05 -3.97
C MET A 345 -6.49 13.76 -4.69
N ARG A 346 -7.49 13.10 -5.29
CA ARG A 346 -7.25 11.98 -6.21
C ARG A 346 -7.04 12.55 -7.61
N LEU A 347 -5.84 12.41 -8.16
CA LEU A 347 -5.57 12.75 -9.55
C LEU A 347 -6.45 11.91 -10.48
N THR A 348 -7.53 12.47 -11.00
CA THR A 348 -8.27 11.85 -12.10
C THR A 348 -7.52 12.11 -13.42
N VAL A 349 -7.79 11.27 -14.43
CA VAL A 349 -7.20 11.44 -15.77
C VAL A 349 -7.60 12.78 -16.40
N ALA A 350 -8.76 13.34 -16.03
CA ALA A 350 -9.24 14.62 -16.54
C ALA A 350 -8.50 15.81 -15.91
N GLU A 351 -8.37 15.83 -14.57
CA GLU A 351 -7.64 16.89 -13.84
C GLU A 351 -6.14 16.87 -14.18
N ALA A 352 -5.58 15.67 -14.36
CA ALA A 352 -4.25 15.48 -14.89
C ALA A 352 -4.04 16.14 -16.26
N ARG A 353 -5.04 16.03 -17.14
CA ARG A 353 -4.99 16.59 -18.48
C ARG A 353 -5.12 18.11 -18.45
N GLU A 354 -6.06 18.63 -17.66
CA GLU A 354 -6.28 20.07 -17.49
C GLU A 354 -5.05 20.78 -16.89
N TYR A 355 -4.41 20.19 -15.88
CA TYR A 355 -3.17 20.72 -15.29
C TYR A 355 -1.99 20.71 -16.27
N ILE A 356 -1.92 19.73 -17.17
CA ILE A 356 -0.85 19.69 -18.17
C ILE A 356 -1.15 20.62 -19.34
N GLU A 357 -2.42 20.77 -19.74
CA GLU A 357 -2.83 21.79 -20.70
C GLU A 357 -2.51 23.20 -20.17
N SER A 358 -2.68 23.45 -18.87
CA SER A 358 -2.23 24.71 -18.25
C SER A 358 -0.71 24.86 -18.26
N LEU A 359 0.05 23.83 -17.88
CA LEU A 359 1.52 23.87 -17.93
C LEU A 359 2.08 24.06 -19.34
N THR A 360 1.45 23.46 -20.36
CA THR A 360 1.87 23.59 -21.76
C THR A 360 1.54 24.99 -22.31
N SER A 361 0.47 25.61 -21.82
CA SER A 361 0.14 27.01 -22.14
C SER A 361 1.08 28.02 -21.46
N GLU A 362 1.60 27.68 -20.27
CA GLU A 362 2.56 28.51 -19.52
C GLU A 362 4.01 28.32 -19.99
N HIS A 363 4.34 27.15 -20.56
CA HIS A 363 5.65 26.80 -21.08
C HIS A 363 5.57 26.31 -22.53
N PRO A 364 5.53 27.22 -23.52
CA PRO A 364 5.41 26.88 -24.94
C PRO A 364 6.60 26.04 -25.47
N ASP A 365 7.71 25.99 -24.75
CA ASP A 365 8.87 25.15 -25.06
C ASP A 365 8.62 23.64 -24.81
N LEU A 366 7.48 23.27 -24.21
CA LEU A 366 7.04 21.88 -24.00
C LEU A 366 6.17 21.34 -25.14
N GLU A 367 6.12 22.02 -26.30
CA GLU A 367 5.44 21.50 -27.49
C GLU A 367 5.87 20.07 -27.82
N GLU A 368 4.90 19.19 -28.08
CA GLU A 368 5.17 17.81 -28.46
C GLU A 368 6.21 17.79 -29.58
N PRO A 369 7.34 17.07 -29.42
CA PRO A 369 8.36 17.04 -30.45
C PRO A 369 7.70 16.60 -31.76
N THR A 370 7.91 17.39 -32.81
CA THR A 370 7.41 17.09 -34.14
C THR A 370 7.87 15.69 -34.56
N ALA A 371 7.14 15.04 -35.48
CA ALA A 371 7.54 13.73 -35.98
C ALA A 371 9.00 13.69 -36.50
N GLY A 372 9.48 14.82 -37.04
CA GLY A 372 10.88 15.00 -37.44
C GLY A 372 11.85 15.02 -36.26
N GLN A 373 11.53 15.73 -35.17
CA GLN A 373 12.35 15.74 -33.95
C GLN A 373 12.40 14.36 -33.28
N ARG A 374 11.28 13.62 -33.24
CA ARG A 374 11.26 12.25 -32.69
C ARG A 374 12.13 11.29 -33.50
N GLU A 375 12.11 11.38 -34.82
CA GLU A 375 12.94 10.52 -35.68
C GLU A 375 14.42 10.92 -35.61
N ALA A 376 14.74 12.21 -35.49
CA ALA A 376 16.11 12.69 -35.27
C ALA A 376 16.68 12.20 -33.93
N GLU A 377 15.90 12.28 -32.85
CA GLU A 377 16.30 11.77 -31.53
C GLU A 377 16.48 10.25 -31.55
N ARG A 378 15.58 9.53 -32.23
CA ARG A 378 15.66 8.08 -32.40
C ARG A 378 16.93 7.68 -33.16
N GLN A 379 17.31 8.45 -34.18
CA GLN A 379 18.54 8.24 -34.93
C GLN A 379 19.80 8.52 -34.09
N ASP A 380 19.81 9.58 -33.27
CA ASP A 380 20.92 9.88 -32.35
C ASP A 380 21.10 8.80 -31.27
N LEU A 381 20.00 8.33 -30.67
CA LEU A 381 20.03 7.21 -29.72
C LEU A 381 20.56 5.93 -30.35
N TRP A 382 20.19 5.67 -31.61
CA TRP A 382 20.66 4.52 -32.37
C TRP A 382 22.16 4.59 -32.65
N GLU A 383 22.66 5.76 -33.05
CA GLU A 383 24.09 6.01 -33.27
C GLU A 383 24.91 5.73 -32.00
N ARG A 384 24.49 6.31 -30.87
CA ARG A 384 25.16 6.13 -29.58
C ARG A 384 25.17 4.67 -29.15
N MET A 385 24.05 3.97 -29.31
CA MET A 385 23.95 2.54 -29.00
C MET A 385 24.93 1.73 -29.86
N ARG A 386 25.00 2.01 -31.17
CA ARG A 386 25.91 1.31 -32.08
C ARG A 386 27.38 1.53 -31.71
N GLN A 387 27.77 2.75 -31.35
CA GLN A 387 29.11 3.06 -30.85
C GLN A 387 29.45 2.28 -29.57
N LEU A 388 28.48 2.16 -28.65
CA LEU A 388 28.65 1.35 -27.43
C LEU A 388 28.76 -0.15 -27.75
N LEU A 389 28.01 -0.67 -28.71
CA LEU A 389 28.11 -2.09 -29.10
C LEU A 389 29.45 -2.42 -29.76
N GLN A 390 30.06 -1.48 -30.47
CA GLN A 390 31.38 -1.66 -31.09
C GLN A 390 32.51 -1.77 -30.05
N SER A 391 32.35 -1.19 -28.85
CA SER A 391 33.36 -1.25 -27.78
C SER A 391 33.22 -2.49 -26.88
N LEU A 392 32.15 -3.28 -27.05
CA LEU A 392 31.85 -4.45 -26.21
C LEU A 392 32.31 -5.77 -26.85
N PRO A 393 32.44 -6.87 -26.07
CA PRO A 393 32.89 -8.17 -26.58
C PRO A 393 32.05 -8.70 -27.77
N ARG A 394 32.65 -9.53 -28.63
CA ARG A 394 32.01 -10.04 -29.86
C ARG A 394 30.65 -10.74 -29.67
N ASP A 395 30.38 -11.28 -28.48
CA ASP A 395 29.12 -11.98 -28.17
C ASP A 395 27.98 -11.05 -27.73
N THR A 396 28.25 -9.77 -27.46
CA THR A 396 27.28 -8.79 -26.96
C THR A 396 26.05 -8.59 -27.87
N PRO A 397 26.15 -8.58 -29.22
CA PRO A 397 24.97 -8.43 -30.08
C PRO A 397 23.89 -9.49 -29.83
N ARG A 398 24.28 -10.75 -29.56
CA ARG A 398 23.33 -11.83 -29.27
C ARG A 398 22.59 -11.61 -27.95
N GLN A 399 23.29 -11.10 -26.94
CA GLN A 399 22.71 -10.80 -25.63
C GLN A 399 21.70 -9.65 -25.72
N VAL A 400 22.00 -8.63 -26.55
CA VAL A 400 21.10 -7.50 -26.80
C VAL A 400 19.85 -7.94 -27.56
N CYS A 401 19.98 -8.82 -28.56
CA CYS A 401 18.82 -9.43 -29.21
C CYS A 401 17.94 -10.21 -28.21
N ALA A 402 18.55 -10.99 -27.31
CA ALA A 402 17.82 -11.72 -26.27
C ALA A 402 17.12 -10.78 -25.28
N TRP A 403 17.74 -9.65 -24.94
CA TRP A 403 17.15 -8.61 -24.10
C TRP A 403 15.91 -7.98 -24.73
N PHE A 404 15.97 -7.60 -26.02
CA PHE A 404 14.80 -7.06 -26.74
C PHE A 404 13.63 -8.04 -26.77
N ARG A 405 13.90 -9.33 -26.99
CA ARG A 405 12.87 -10.38 -26.97
C ARG A 405 12.27 -10.53 -25.58
N ARG A 406 13.09 -10.56 -24.52
CA ARG A 406 12.63 -10.79 -23.14
C ARG A 406 11.85 -9.61 -22.56
N GLU A 407 12.37 -8.39 -22.70
CA GLU A 407 11.80 -7.20 -22.05
C GLU A 407 10.68 -6.55 -22.85
N HIS A 408 10.73 -6.67 -24.19
CA HIS A 408 9.85 -5.92 -25.09
C HIS A 408 9.10 -6.81 -26.08
N GLY A 409 9.33 -8.13 -26.10
CA GLY A 409 8.71 -9.03 -27.09
C GLY A 409 9.14 -8.74 -28.52
N LEU A 410 10.25 -8.01 -28.72
CA LEU A 410 10.73 -7.59 -30.04
C LEU A 410 11.78 -8.55 -30.54
N GLU A 411 11.56 -9.12 -31.72
CA GLU A 411 12.59 -9.85 -32.42
C GLU A 411 13.48 -8.86 -33.18
N VAL A 412 14.72 -8.66 -32.72
CA VAL A 412 15.75 -7.87 -33.41
C VAL A 412 16.85 -8.83 -33.84
N LYS A 413 17.24 -8.79 -35.11
CA LYS A 413 18.31 -9.66 -35.64
C LYS A 413 19.68 -9.03 -35.39
N PRO A 414 20.76 -9.81 -35.22
CA PRO A 414 22.09 -9.25 -35.01
C PRO A 414 22.55 -8.30 -36.13
N GLU A 415 22.19 -8.57 -37.38
CA GLU A 415 22.56 -7.73 -38.53
C GLU A 415 21.83 -6.38 -38.49
N GLU A 416 20.64 -6.34 -37.89
CA GLU A 416 19.87 -5.11 -37.72
C GLU A 416 20.50 -4.19 -36.68
N LEU A 417 21.22 -4.72 -35.67
CA LEU A 417 21.95 -3.90 -34.67
C LEU A 417 23.15 -3.16 -35.27
N THR A 418 23.65 -3.61 -36.41
CA THR A 418 24.77 -2.99 -37.13
C THR A 418 24.32 -2.05 -38.26
N ALA A 419 23.01 -1.95 -38.53
CA ALA A 419 22.49 -1.11 -39.59
C ALA A 419 22.65 0.39 -39.27
N ASP A 420 22.75 1.22 -40.30
CA ASP A 420 22.86 2.68 -40.16
C ASP A 420 21.59 3.36 -39.62
N ARG A 421 20.47 2.65 -39.59
CA ARG A 421 19.19 3.17 -39.10
C ARG A 421 18.54 2.19 -38.12
N PRO A 422 17.81 2.69 -37.11
CA PRO A 422 17.08 1.85 -36.18
C PRO A 422 16.00 1.06 -36.92
N PRO A 423 15.75 -0.21 -36.56
CA PRO A 423 14.67 -0.97 -37.17
C PRO A 423 13.34 -0.28 -36.90
N GLY A 424 12.52 -0.10 -37.94
CA GLY A 424 11.25 0.63 -37.87
C GLY A 424 10.32 0.14 -36.74
N ARG A 425 10.41 -1.14 -36.39
CA ARG A 425 9.64 -1.79 -35.31
C ARG A 425 10.14 -1.53 -33.89
N VAL A 426 11.34 -0.99 -33.70
CA VAL A 426 11.89 -0.70 -32.37
C VAL A 426 11.49 0.72 -31.96
N PRO A 427 10.67 0.89 -30.91
CA PRO A 427 10.20 2.20 -30.49
C PRO A 427 11.33 2.97 -29.77
N GLY A 428 11.30 4.31 -29.84
CA GLY A 428 12.35 5.17 -29.26
C GLY A 428 12.61 4.94 -27.77
N TYR A 429 11.56 4.66 -26.97
CA TYR A 429 11.73 4.38 -25.54
C TYR A 429 12.55 3.11 -25.26
N ALA A 430 12.46 2.09 -26.13
CA ALA A 430 13.23 0.86 -25.97
C ALA A 430 14.71 1.10 -26.30
N LEU A 431 15.00 1.97 -27.29
CA LEU A 431 16.36 2.41 -27.59
C LEU A 431 16.98 3.20 -26.44
N ARG A 432 16.22 4.13 -25.84
CA ARG A 432 16.68 4.94 -24.70
C ARG A 432 17.07 4.07 -23.50
N ARG A 433 16.18 3.14 -23.11
CA ARG A 433 16.42 2.22 -21.99
C ARG A 433 17.63 1.30 -22.23
N LEU A 434 17.82 0.84 -23.47
CA LEU A 434 18.98 0.03 -23.82
C LEU A 434 20.27 0.87 -23.76
N ALA A 435 20.26 2.10 -24.29
CA ALA A 435 21.42 2.98 -24.24
C ALA A 435 21.85 3.30 -22.80
N GLU A 436 20.90 3.55 -21.90
CA GLU A 436 21.16 3.72 -20.47
C GLU A 436 21.76 2.46 -19.83
N GLY A 437 21.16 1.29 -20.10
CA GLY A 437 21.67 0.02 -19.60
C GLY A 437 23.09 -0.31 -20.08
N LEU A 438 23.39 -0.04 -21.36
CA LEU A 438 24.72 -0.25 -21.93
C LEU A 438 25.75 0.73 -21.34
N ARG A 439 25.39 1.99 -21.08
CA ARG A 439 26.27 2.93 -20.37
C ARG A 439 26.59 2.45 -18.96
N SER A 440 25.59 2.02 -18.18
CA SER A 440 25.82 1.47 -16.84
C SER A 440 26.69 0.20 -16.87
N TYR A 441 26.58 -0.62 -17.92
CA TYR A 441 27.42 -1.80 -18.11
C TYR A 441 28.87 -1.43 -18.49
N GLN A 442 29.06 -0.43 -19.35
CA GLN A 442 30.39 0.06 -19.74
C GLN A 442 31.15 0.64 -18.54
N VAL A 443 30.48 1.39 -17.66
CA VAL A 443 31.07 1.91 -16.41
C VAL A 443 31.56 0.78 -15.51
N LYS A 444 30.86 -0.37 -15.48
CA LYS A 444 31.26 -1.54 -14.68
C LYS A 444 32.38 -2.37 -15.31
N LEU A 445 32.57 -2.25 -16.62
CA LEU A 445 33.64 -2.94 -17.36
C LEU A 445 34.93 -2.12 -17.49
N ALA A 446 34.87 -0.81 -17.25
CA ALA A 446 36.07 0.00 -17.14
C ALA A 446 36.94 -0.58 -16.02
N PRO A 447 38.22 -0.94 -16.29
CA PRO A 447 39.11 -1.39 -15.24
C PRO A 447 39.12 -0.32 -14.15
N GLY A 448 38.80 -0.71 -12.91
CA GLY A 448 38.87 0.21 -11.78
C GLY A 448 40.27 0.82 -11.69
N PRO A 449 40.42 2.06 -11.19
CA PRO A 449 41.75 2.62 -10.96
C PRO A 449 42.54 1.63 -10.10
N ASP A 450 43.72 1.22 -10.59
CA ASP A 450 44.56 0.16 -10.05
C ASP A 450 44.57 0.17 -8.50
N LEU A 451 44.07 -0.91 -7.90
CA LEU A 451 44.25 -1.29 -6.49
C LEU A 451 45.34 -2.37 -6.40
#